data_AF-A0AAU8JVN7-F1
#
_entry.id   AF-A0AAU8JVN7-F1
#
_cell.length_a   1.000
_cell.length_b   1.000
_cell.length_c   1.000
_cell.angle_alpha   90.00
_cell.angle_beta   90.00
_cell.angle_gamma   90.00
#
_symmetry.space_group_name_H-M   'P 1'
#
loop_
_entity.id
_entity.type
_entity.pdbx_description
1 polymer ?
#
loop_
_entity_poly.entity_id
_entity_poly.type
_entity_poly.pdbx_seq_one_letter_code
_entity_poly.pdbx_strand_id
1 'polypeptide(L)'
;MRVIHEMKLTGRLASGADEWSCPTCGRRIALRRPPEPELTVLDPGDESAVHVGVIEPGPAATAAAERYGLGPVQEVPRPPSAPGPPSPSSPSRPAESATPGAADRAWLAEIGIDWGGDEAA
;
A
#
# COMPACT_ATOMS: atom_id res chain seq x y z
N MET A 1 -10.91 -9.94 4.38
CA MET A 1 -9.93 -9.64 3.32
C MET A 1 -8.62 -9.34 4.03
N ARG A 2 -7.55 -10.12 3.79
CA ARG A 2 -6.24 -9.86 4.43
C ARG A 2 -5.48 -8.85 3.57
N VAL A 3 -4.97 -7.79 4.20
CA VAL A 3 -4.13 -6.80 3.51
C VAL A 3 -2.77 -7.44 3.23
N ILE A 4 -2.19 -7.16 2.06
CA ILE A 4 -0.88 -7.69 1.68
C ILE A 4 0.13 -6.55 1.73
N HIS A 5 1.25 -6.77 2.41
CA HIS A 5 2.38 -5.85 2.47
C HIS A 5 3.60 -6.44 1.77
N GLU A 6 4.24 -5.65 0.94
CA GLU A 6 5.54 -6.00 0.37
C GLU A 6 6.66 -5.74 1.40
N MET A 7 7.52 -6.72 1.63
CA MET A 7 8.74 -6.59 2.43
C MET A 7 9.94 -6.33 1.53
N LYS A 8 10.85 -5.47 1.99
CA LYS A 8 12.12 -5.18 1.33
C LYS A 8 13.26 -5.87 2.07
N LEU A 9 14.16 -6.50 1.32
CA LEU A 9 15.43 -7.00 1.85
C LEU A 9 16.31 -5.82 2.23
N THR A 10 16.62 -5.65 3.51
CA THR A 10 17.39 -4.51 4.04
C THR A 10 18.87 -4.83 4.24
N GLY A 11 19.22 -6.10 4.36
CA GLY A 11 20.62 -6.50 4.48
C GLY A 11 20.80 -7.96 4.90
N ARG A 12 22.02 -8.27 5.33
CA ARG A 12 22.40 -9.57 5.87
C ARG A 12 22.96 -9.38 7.27
N LEU A 13 22.41 -10.10 8.23
CA LEU A 13 22.84 -10.08 9.63
C LEU A 13 24.16 -10.83 9.80
N ALA A 14 24.86 -10.56 10.91
CA ALA A 14 26.09 -11.26 11.28
C ALA A 14 25.88 -12.80 11.42
N SER A 15 24.66 -13.24 11.74
CA SER A 15 24.28 -14.65 11.77
C SER A 15 24.21 -15.31 10.38
N GLY A 16 24.32 -14.52 9.31
CA GLY A 16 24.12 -14.96 7.93
C GLY A 16 22.65 -14.99 7.47
N ALA A 17 21.70 -14.61 8.34
CA ALA A 17 20.30 -14.47 7.97
C ALA A 17 20.06 -13.18 7.16
N ASP A 18 19.14 -13.24 6.20
CA ASP A 18 18.67 -12.09 5.45
C ASP A 18 17.68 -11.28 6.32
N GLU A 19 17.92 -9.98 6.46
CA GLU A 19 17.00 -9.08 7.18
C GLU A 19 15.99 -8.48 6.21
N TRP A 20 14.72 -8.57 6.58
CA TRP A 20 13.61 -8.03 5.81
C TRP A 20 12.80 -7.05 6.65
N SER A 21 12.39 -5.94 6.03
CA SER A 21 11.56 -4.92 6.67
C SER A 21 10.34 -4.58 5.83
N CYS A 22 9.19 -4.45 6.49
CA CYS A 22 7.96 -3.95 5.90
C CYS A 22 7.87 -2.44 6.12
N PRO A 23 7.93 -1.61 5.05
CA PRO A 23 7.78 -0.16 5.19
C PRO A 23 6.35 0.26 5.57
N THR A 24 5.35 -0.61 5.37
CA THR A 24 3.94 -0.29 5.63
C THR A 24 3.56 -0.39 7.10
N CYS A 25 4.03 -1.41 7.81
CA CYS A 25 3.65 -1.67 9.21
C CYS A 25 4.84 -1.79 10.18
N GLY A 26 6.06 -1.63 9.69
CA GLY A 26 7.27 -1.71 10.52
C GLY A 26 7.76 -3.12 10.85
N ARG A 27 7.04 -4.17 10.41
CA ARG A 27 7.43 -5.58 10.68
C ARG A 27 8.84 -5.87 10.19
N ARG A 28 9.67 -6.48 11.04
CA ARG A 28 11.03 -6.91 10.70
C ARG A 28 11.24 -8.38 11.00
N ILE A 29 11.84 -9.10 10.08
CA ILE A 29 12.17 -10.52 10.25
C ILE A 29 13.61 -10.79 9.81
N ALA A 30 14.21 -11.82 10.41
CA ALA A 30 15.42 -12.45 9.93
C ALA A 30 15.05 -13.79 9.31
N LEU A 31 15.47 -14.03 8.06
CA LEU A 31 15.20 -15.24 7.31
C LEU A 31 16.52 -15.95 6.96
N ARG A 32 16.74 -17.13 7.52
CA ARG A 32 17.80 -18.05 7.11
C ARG A 32 17.32 -18.81 5.88
N ARG A 33 18.12 -18.78 4.81
CA ARG A 33 17.86 -19.54 3.57
C ARG A 33 18.23 -21.02 3.75
N PRO A 34 17.79 -21.92 2.85
CA PRO A 34 18.22 -23.32 2.85
C PRO A 34 19.75 -23.47 2.97
N PRO A 35 20.26 -24.54 3.61
CA PRO A 35 19.59 -25.82 3.84
C PRO A 35 18.72 -25.92 5.10
N GLU A 36 18.93 -25.06 6.08
CA GLU A 36 18.19 -25.06 7.35
C GLU A 36 17.36 -23.76 7.42
N PRO A 37 16.18 -23.71 6.79
CA PRO A 37 15.38 -22.49 6.77
C PRO A 37 14.86 -22.17 8.17
N GLU A 38 15.02 -20.92 8.57
CA GLU A 38 14.63 -20.42 9.89
C GLU A 38 14.06 -19.01 9.71
N LEU A 39 12.94 -18.71 10.36
CA LEU A 39 12.34 -17.39 10.38
C LEU A 39 12.24 -16.90 11.82
N THR A 40 12.88 -15.77 12.09
CA THR A 40 12.85 -15.11 13.40
C THR A 40 12.20 -13.74 13.25
N VAL A 41 11.15 -13.48 14.00
CA VAL A 41 10.51 -12.16 14.05
C VAL A 41 11.35 -11.24 14.94
N LEU A 42 11.84 -10.14 14.39
CA LEU A 42 12.60 -9.11 15.12
C LEU A 42 11.67 -8.02 15.65
N ASP A 43 10.73 -7.59 14.82
CA ASP A 43 9.66 -6.66 15.15
C ASP A 43 8.34 -7.21 14.57
N PRO A 44 7.25 -7.32 15.37
CA PRO A 44 6.03 -7.97 14.93
C PRO A 44 5.25 -7.21 13.85
N GLY A 45 5.25 -5.86 13.84
CA GLY A 45 4.37 -5.05 13.00
C GLY A 45 2.90 -5.50 13.02
N ASP A 46 2.22 -5.46 11.86
CA ASP A 46 0.84 -5.98 11.71
C ASP A 46 0.84 -7.48 11.41
N GLU A 47 0.51 -8.30 12.40
CA GLU A 47 0.48 -9.76 12.25
C GLU A 47 -0.72 -10.26 11.43
N SER A 48 -1.75 -9.43 11.22
CA SER A 48 -2.93 -9.77 10.43
C SER A 48 -2.70 -9.64 8.91
N ALA A 49 -1.67 -8.87 8.52
CA ALA A 49 -1.27 -8.67 7.14
C ALA A 49 -0.41 -9.82 6.61
N VAL A 50 -0.63 -10.18 5.34
CA VAL A 50 0.23 -11.12 4.62
C VAL A 50 1.46 -10.37 4.14
N HIS A 51 2.64 -10.87 4.50
CA HIS A 51 3.91 -10.24 4.16
C HIS A 51 4.62 -11.01 3.06
N VAL A 52 5.00 -10.32 1.98
CA VAL A 52 5.66 -10.96 0.82
C VAL A 52 6.91 -10.19 0.42
N GLY A 53 8.03 -10.89 0.31
CA GLY A 53 9.30 -10.34 -0.18
C GLY A 53 9.81 -11.09 -1.42
N VAL A 54 10.49 -10.37 -2.31
CA VAL A 54 11.11 -10.94 -3.52
C VAL A 54 12.63 -10.90 -3.36
N ILE A 55 13.29 -12.07 -3.41
CA ILE A 55 14.74 -12.21 -3.21
C ILE A 55 15.51 -11.79 -4.46
N GLU A 56 15.06 -12.25 -5.63
CA GLU A 56 15.65 -11.94 -6.94
C GLU A 56 14.58 -11.27 -7.80
N PRO A 57 14.51 -9.92 -7.80
CA PRO A 57 13.54 -9.23 -8.63
C PRO A 57 13.87 -9.44 -10.10
N GLY A 58 12.85 -9.81 -10.89
CA GLY A 58 12.98 -10.05 -12.32
C GLY A 58 11.66 -10.45 -12.94
N PRO A 59 11.59 -10.57 -14.28
CA PRO A 59 10.33 -10.80 -15.00
C PRO A 59 9.57 -12.05 -14.51
N ALA A 60 10.30 -13.12 -14.19
CA ALA A 60 9.73 -14.35 -13.64
C ALA A 60 9.14 -14.15 -12.23
N ALA A 61 9.79 -13.34 -11.40
CA ALA A 61 9.29 -13.02 -10.06
C ALA A 61 8.04 -12.13 -10.13
N THR A 62 7.99 -11.17 -11.06
CA THR A 62 6.81 -10.34 -11.32
C THR A 62 5.61 -11.19 -11.74
N ALA A 63 5.78 -12.10 -12.71
CA ALA A 63 4.71 -12.99 -13.15
C ALA A 63 4.22 -13.94 -12.03
N ALA A 64 5.12 -14.36 -11.12
CA ALA A 64 4.74 -15.14 -9.95
C ALA A 64 3.96 -14.29 -8.93
N ALA A 65 4.35 -13.03 -8.71
CA ALA A 65 3.67 -12.09 -7.82
C ALA A 65 2.23 -11.81 -8.28
N GLU A 66 2.02 -11.59 -9.59
CA GLU A 66 0.69 -11.37 -10.18
C GLU A 66 -0.28 -12.53 -9.89
N ARG A 67 0.19 -13.79 -9.92
CA ARG A 67 -0.63 -14.96 -9.56
C ARG A 67 -1.21 -14.89 -8.15
N TYR A 68 -0.50 -14.23 -7.23
CA TYR A 68 -0.93 -14.03 -5.85
C TYR A 68 -1.61 -12.67 -5.60
N GLY A 69 -1.95 -11.93 -6.66
CA GLY A 69 -2.58 -10.61 -6.55
C GLY A 69 -1.63 -9.50 -6.10
N LEU A 70 -0.32 -9.76 -6.11
CA LEU A 70 0.73 -8.76 -5.94
C LEU A 70 1.00 -8.16 -7.33
N GLY A 71 0.08 -7.31 -7.78
CA GLY A 71 0.24 -6.56 -9.01
C GLY A 71 1.41 -5.58 -8.92
N PRO A 72 1.87 -5.04 -10.06
CA PRO A 72 2.79 -3.91 -10.03
C PRO A 72 2.21 -2.82 -9.13
N VAL A 73 3.05 -2.18 -8.32
CA VAL A 73 2.68 -0.98 -7.57
C VAL A 73 2.11 0.00 -8.59
N GLN A 74 0.78 0.18 -8.58
CA GLN A 74 0.13 1.20 -9.37
C GLN A 74 0.51 2.52 -8.69
N GLU A 75 1.43 3.29 -9.28
CA GLU A 75 1.54 4.70 -8.95
C GLU A 75 0.17 5.32 -9.23
N VAL A 76 -0.61 5.56 -8.18
CA VAL A 76 -1.89 6.27 -8.29
C VAL A 76 -1.52 7.66 -8.82
N PRO A 77 -1.95 8.07 -10.02
CA PRO A 77 -1.65 9.40 -10.53
C PRO A 77 -2.18 10.40 -9.51
N ARG A 78 -1.27 11.19 -8.90
CA ARG A 78 -1.69 12.33 -8.09
C ARG A 78 -2.53 13.21 -9.02
N PRO A 79 -3.83 13.46 -8.72
CA PRO A 79 -4.61 14.40 -9.52
C PRO A 79 -3.82 15.71 -9.62
N PRO A 80 -3.78 16.37 -10.79
CA PRO A 80 -2.98 17.56 -10.97
C PRO A 80 -3.36 18.55 -9.85
N SER A 81 -2.37 18.96 -9.05
CA SER A 81 -2.59 20.01 -8.07
C SER A 81 -3.13 21.20 -8.83
N ALA A 82 -4.42 21.51 -8.66
CA ALA A 82 -4.92 22.80 -9.09
C ALA A 82 -4.03 23.86 -8.42
N PRO A 83 -3.66 24.95 -9.13
CA PRO A 83 -2.90 26.03 -8.52
C PRO A 83 -3.82 26.76 -7.52
N GLY A 84 -3.96 26.18 -6.34
CA GLY A 84 -4.50 26.85 -5.17
C GLY A 84 -3.42 27.73 -4.56
N PRO A 85 -3.78 28.89 -3.98
CA PRO A 85 -2.81 29.73 -3.28
C PRO A 85 -2.17 28.95 -2.12
N PRO A 86 -0.94 29.31 -1.69
CA PRO A 86 -0.23 28.57 -0.66
C PRO A 86 -1.05 28.62 0.64
N SER A 87 -1.49 27.45 1.12
CA SER A 87 -2.22 27.35 2.38
C SER A 87 -1.22 27.22 3.54
N PRO A 88 -1.16 28.18 4.49
CA PRO A 88 -0.35 28.05 5.67
C PRO A 88 -1.11 27.17 6.68
N SER A 89 -0.49 26.04 7.05
CA SER A 89 -0.75 25.33 8.31
C SER A 89 -2.23 25.04 8.65
N SER A 90 -2.79 23.96 8.11
CA SER A 90 -4.18 23.54 8.42
C SER A 90 -4.36 23.11 9.88
N PRO A 91 -5.29 23.71 10.66
CA PRO A 91 -6.01 23.01 11.70
C PRO A 91 -7.28 22.37 11.13
N SER A 92 -7.65 21.22 11.67
CA SER A 92 -8.79 20.39 11.27
C SER A 92 -10.11 21.18 11.22
N ARG A 93 -10.78 21.19 10.07
CA ARG A 93 -12.13 21.78 9.88
C ARG A 93 -13.21 20.68 10.07
N PRO A 94 -14.40 20.98 10.63
CA PRO A 94 -15.44 19.96 10.83
C PRO A 94 -15.91 19.41 9.49
N ALA A 95 -16.30 18.13 9.49
CA ALA A 95 -16.86 17.46 8.32
C ALA A 95 -18.19 18.13 7.90
N GLU A 96 -18.10 19.12 7.01
CA GLU A 96 -19.22 19.44 6.13
C GLU A 96 -19.46 18.19 5.29
N SER A 97 -20.65 17.62 5.39
CA SER A 97 -21.13 16.50 4.58
C SER A 97 -20.83 16.78 3.11
N ALA A 98 -19.78 16.14 2.60
CA ALA A 98 -19.15 16.46 1.34
C ALA A 98 -20.01 15.97 0.19
N THR A 99 -21.02 16.76 -0.19
CA THR A 99 -21.66 16.61 -1.49
C THR A 99 -20.59 16.94 -2.55
N PRO A 100 -20.26 16.01 -3.46
CA PRO A 100 -19.24 16.25 -4.47
C PRO A 100 -19.59 17.48 -5.32
N GLY A 101 -18.56 18.26 -5.68
CA GLY A 101 -18.72 19.44 -6.52
C GLY A 101 -19.26 19.07 -7.91
N ALA A 102 -19.70 20.06 -8.69
CA ALA A 102 -20.25 19.79 -10.03
C ALA A 102 -19.25 19.09 -10.97
N ALA A 103 -17.96 19.42 -10.87
CA ALA A 103 -16.90 18.77 -11.63
C ALA A 103 -16.71 17.31 -11.23
N ASP A 104 -16.70 17.03 -9.92
CA ASP A 104 -16.59 15.67 -9.40
C ASP A 104 -17.79 14.81 -9.82
N ARG A 105 -19.01 15.38 -9.78
CA ARG A 105 -20.22 14.68 -10.25
C ARG A 105 -20.20 14.36 -11.74
N ALA A 106 -19.67 15.27 -12.57
CA ALA A 106 -19.54 15.02 -14.01
C ALA A 106 -18.55 13.88 -14.29
N TRP A 107 -17.42 13.89 -13.61
CA TRP A 107 -16.44 12.80 -13.71
C TRP A 107 -16.98 11.46 -13.19
N LEU A 108 -17.69 11.46 -12.07
CA LEU A 108 -18.34 10.27 -11.52
C LEU A 108 -19.33 9.68 -12.53
N ALA A 109 -20.16 10.51 -13.17
CA ALA A 109 -21.08 10.07 -14.20
C ALA A 109 -20.35 9.51 -15.43
N GLU A 110 -19.22 10.09 -15.83
CA GLU A 110 -18.39 9.59 -16.93
C GLU A 110 -17.87 8.17 -16.67
N ILE A 111 -17.51 7.85 -15.43
CA ILE A 111 -17.07 6.50 -15.04
C ILE A 111 -18.24 5.58 -14.66
N GLY A 112 -19.49 6.01 -14.88
CA GLY A 112 -20.70 5.21 -14.68
C GLY A 112 -21.23 5.19 -13.25
N ILE A 113 -20.81 6.12 -12.40
CA ILE A 113 -21.29 6.27 -11.02
C ILE A 113 -22.30 7.42 -10.99
N ASP A 114 -23.59 7.08 -10.86
CA ASP A 114 -24.63 8.07 -10.66
C ASP A 114 -24.67 8.51 -9.19
N TRP A 115 -24.24 9.76 -8.94
CA TRP A 115 -24.40 10.37 -7.63
C TRP A 115 -25.82 10.95 -7.51
N GLY A 116 -26.77 10.06 -7.20
CA GLY A 116 -28.16 10.40 -6.89
C GLY A 116 -28.26 11.13 -5.56
N GLY A 117 -28.06 12.45 -5.59
CA GLY A 117 -28.22 13.32 -4.44
C GLY A 117 -29.69 13.70 -4.21
N ASP A 118 -30.57 12.75 -3.92
CA ASP A 118 -31.84 12.99 -3.22
C ASP A 118 -32.49 11.64 -2.86
N GLU A 119 -32.29 11.19 -1.62
CA GLU A 119 -33.31 10.59 -0.74
C GLU A 119 -32.62 10.22 0.58
N ALA A 120 -32.46 11.25 1.43
CA ALA A 120 -32.40 11.03 2.87
C ALA A 120 -33.86 11.02 3.36
N ALA A 121 -34.41 9.83 3.61
CA ALA A 121 -35.59 9.62 4.44
C ALA A 121 -35.49 8.27 5.17
#